data_AF-A0A9X3WXH5-F1
#
_entry.id   AF-A0A9X3WXH5-F1
#
_cell.length_a   1.000
_cell.length_b   1.000
_cell.length_c   1.000
_cell.angle_alpha   90.00
_cell.angle_beta   90.00
_cell.angle_gamma   90.00
#
_symmetry.space_group_name_H-M   'P 1'
#
loop_
_entity.id
_entity.type
_entity.pdbx_description
1 polymer ?
#
loop_
_entity_poly.entity_id
_entity_poly.type
_entity_poly.pdbx_seq_one_letter_code
_entity_poly.pdbx_strand_id
1 'polypeptide(L)'
;MTRRKKLFAAAIALPIAVAVGVGLKVRRASSDTLGADACDKDLAAVFELCEPGGEICEKPPEGQEGACQAGCVMAKCPNQVACTELDPIWCKPCEDEEGALFHRLVIEANELCFPTPDPATWNLAMWKEYDVCHTREVERRCPALIGTKWHLPPDRRD
;
A
#
# COMPACT_ATOMS: atom_id res chain seq x y z
N MET A 1 25.78 -57.42 -16.34
CA MET A 1 24.56 -58.21 -16.07
C MET A 1 23.94 -57.74 -14.77
N THR A 2 22.66 -57.29 -14.84
CA THR A 2 21.54 -57.44 -13.87
C THR A 2 21.72 -56.98 -12.42
N ARG A 3 20.78 -56.33 -11.71
CA ARG A 3 19.40 -55.81 -11.89
C ARG A 3 19.19 -54.92 -10.63
N ARG A 4 18.85 -53.64 -10.76
CA ARG A 4 17.48 -53.08 -10.58
C ARG A 4 16.83 -53.26 -9.19
N LYS A 5 16.32 -52.11 -8.69
CA LYS A 5 15.08 -51.86 -7.90
C LYS A 5 15.25 -51.72 -6.37
N LYS A 6 15.00 -50.52 -5.82
CA LYS A 6 13.73 -50.06 -5.17
C LYS A 6 13.98 -50.00 -3.64
N LEU A 7 13.53 -49.08 -2.78
CA LEU A 7 12.54 -48.00 -2.77
C LEU A 7 12.60 -47.29 -1.38
N PHE A 8 12.13 -46.03 -1.32
CA PHE A 8 11.38 -45.36 -0.22
C PHE A 8 11.97 -45.34 1.20
N ALA A 9 12.36 -44.16 1.72
CA ALA A 9 11.50 -43.22 2.46
C ALA A 9 11.01 -43.76 3.83
N ALA A 10 11.58 -43.22 4.91
CA ALA A 10 11.01 -43.22 6.27
C ALA A 10 11.50 -41.92 6.94
N ALA A 11 10.74 -40.83 6.84
CA ALA A 11 9.63 -40.48 7.73
C ALA A 11 10.14 -39.81 9.01
N ILE A 12 10.43 -38.51 8.87
CA ILE A 12 10.45 -37.54 9.97
C ILE A 12 9.01 -37.41 10.45
N ALA A 13 8.67 -38.10 11.54
CA ALA A 13 7.38 -37.96 12.21
C ALA A 13 7.52 -36.96 13.35
N LEU A 14 7.50 -35.67 13.02
CA LEU A 14 7.20 -34.61 13.98
C LEU A 14 5.68 -34.43 14.02
N PRO A 15 5.02 -34.52 15.18
CA PRO A 15 3.58 -34.32 15.27
C PRO A 15 3.24 -32.86 14.96
N ILE A 16 2.72 -32.62 13.76
CA ILE A 16 2.01 -31.40 13.39
C ILE A 16 0.70 -31.41 14.18
N ALA A 17 0.62 -30.58 15.22
CA ALA A 17 -0.64 -30.24 15.85
C ALA A 17 -1.47 -29.43 14.84
N VAL A 18 -2.32 -30.12 14.08
CA VAL A 18 -3.34 -29.51 13.23
C VAL A 18 -4.44 -28.97 14.15
N ALA A 19 -4.32 -27.69 14.53
CA ALA A 19 -5.46 -26.95 15.05
C ALA A 19 -6.37 -26.62 13.85
N VAL A 20 -7.37 -27.48 13.63
CA VAL A 20 -8.49 -27.19 12.73
C VAL A 20 -9.35 -26.11 13.39
N GLY A 21 -8.98 -24.85 13.16
CA GLY A 21 -9.80 -23.69 13.46
C GLY A 21 -10.87 -23.52 12.39
N VAL A 22 -12.01 -24.18 12.58
CA VAL A 22 -13.23 -23.96 11.79
C VAL A 22 -13.68 -22.51 11.99
N GLY A 23 -13.69 -21.77 10.88
CA GLY A 23 -14.61 -20.68 10.57
C GLY A 23 -15.12 -19.81 11.72
N LEU A 24 -14.39 -18.73 12.00
CA LEU A 24 -14.97 -17.49 12.48
C LEU A 24 -14.55 -16.38 11.52
N LYS A 25 -15.24 -16.29 10.37
CA LYS A 25 -15.34 -15.02 9.65
C LYS A 25 -16.15 -14.08 10.54
N VAL A 26 -15.49 -13.48 11.52
CA VAL A 26 -16.00 -12.27 12.15
C VAL A 26 -15.92 -11.21 11.06
N ARG A 27 -17.04 -10.97 10.37
CA ARG A 27 -17.26 -9.70 9.69
C ARG A 27 -17.18 -8.63 10.77
N ARG A 28 -15.97 -8.10 11.01
CA ARG A 28 -15.80 -6.97 11.89
C ARG A 28 -16.47 -5.80 11.19
N ALA A 29 -17.40 -5.19 11.91
CA ALA A 29 -18.23 -4.11 11.42
C ALA A 29 -17.36 -3.02 10.80
N SER A 30 -17.82 -2.54 9.65
CA SER A 30 -17.34 -1.35 8.96
C SER A 30 -17.12 -0.17 9.91
N SER A 31 -16.16 0.65 9.53
CA SER A 31 -16.11 2.08 9.87
C SER A 31 -15.83 2.38 11.33
N ASP A 32 -14.60 2.12 11.74
CA ASP A 32 -13.91 3.04 12.64
C ASP A 32 -12.49 3.13 12.09
N THR A 33 -12.07 4.34 11.72
CA THR A 33 -10.72 4.67 11.28
C THR A 33 -9.73 3.99 12.21
N LEU A 34 -8.92 3.06 11.69
CA LEU A 34 -7.89 2.36 12.45
C LEU A 34 -7.09 3.41 13.23
N GLY A 35 -7.23 3.41 14.55
CA GLY A 35 -6.50 4.32 15.42
C GLY A 35 -5.01 4.04 15.36
N ALA A 36 -4.18 4.95 15.88
CA ALA A 36 -2.73 4.76 15.96
C ALA A 36 -2.33 3.46 16.68
N ASP A 37 -3.23 2.89 17.50
CA ASP A 37 -3.01 1.62 18.19
C ASP A 37 -3.16 0.38 17.29
N ALA A 38 -3.75 0.51 16.10
CA ALA A 38 -3.80 -0.56 15.11
C ALA A 38 -2.40 -0.93 14.60
N CYS A 39 -1.51 0.05 14.44
CA CYS A 39 -0.13 -0.20 14.00
C CYS A 39 0.63 -1.13 14.95
N ASP A 40 0.37 -1.04 16.26
CA ASP A 40 1.07 -1.81 17.28
C ASP A 40 0.35 -3.11 17.65
N LYS A 41 -0.99 -3.14 17.55
CA LYS A 41 -1.81 -4.27 17.99
C LYS A 41 -2.26 -5.18 16.85
N ASP A 42 -2.42 -4.64 15.65
CA ASP A 42 -3.01 -5.34 14.51
C ASP A 42 -2.52 -4.76 13.18
N LEU A 43 -1.21 -4.86 12.94
CA LEU A 43 -0.60 -4.41 11.70
C LEU A 43 -1.22 -5.14 10.48
N ALA A 44 -1.67 -6.38 10.66
CA ALA A 44 -2.36 -7.14 9.61
C ALA A 44 -3.64 -6.43 9.13
N ALA A 45 -4.46 -5.90 10.05
CA ALA A 45 -5.63 -5.10 9.67
C ALA A 45 -5.27 -3.83 8.87
N VAL A 46 -4.10 -3.24 9.10
CA VAL A 46 -3.62 -2.11 8.29
C VAL A 46 -3.25 -2.56 6.88
N PHE A 47 -2.60 -3.71 6.74
CA PHE A 47 -2.32 -4.30 5.43
C PHE A 47 -3.61 -4.64 4.66
N GLU A 48 -4.63 -5.18 5.34
CA GLU A 48 -5.95 -5.45 4.76
C GLU A 48 -6.66 -4.16 4.30
N LEU A 49 -6.62 -3.09 5.11
CA LEU A 49 -7.17 -1.79 4.72
C LEU A 49 -6.47 -1.21 3.49
N CYS A 50 -5.16 -1.44 3.39
CA CYS A 50 -4.31 -0.95 2.30
C CYS A 50 -4.28 -1.90 1.09
N GLU A 51 -5.05 -2.98 1.07
CA GLU A 51 -5.02 -3.93 -0.05
C GLU A 51 -5.36 -3.24 -1.40
N PRO A 52 -4.75 -3.70 -2.51
CA PRO A 52 -5.13 -3.26 -3.84
C PRO A 52 -6.63 -3.51 -4.11
N GLY A 53 -7.33 -2.50 -4.61
CA GLY A 53 -8.80 -2.50 -4.73
C GLY A 53 -9.54 -2.08 -3.46
N GLY A 54 -8.81 -1.74 -2.39
CA GLY A 54 -9.34 -1.14 -1.16
C GLY A 54 -9.61 0.36 -1.30
N GLU A 55 -10.04 1.00 -0.21
CA GLU A 55 -10.48 2.41 -0.21
C GLU A 55 -9.36 3.39 -0.59
N ILE A 56 -8.12 3.10 -0.19
CA ILE A 56 -6.97 3.99 -0.43
C ILE A 56 -6.28 3.66 -1.77
N CYS A 57 -6.17 2.37 -2.09
CA CYS A 57 -5.55 1.86 -3.32
C CYS A 57 -6.60 1.29 -4.27
N GLU A 58 -7.65 2.05 -4.59
CA GLU A 58 -8.81 1.53 -5.33
C GLU A 58 -8.45 1.09 -6.76
N LYS A 59 -7.62 1.88 -7.45
CA LYS A 59 -7.20 1.63 -8.85
C LYS A 59 -5.75 2.07 -9.09
N PRO A 60 -4.74 1.44 -8.45
CA PRO A 60 -3.35 1.69 -8.78
C PRO A 60 -3.06 1.36 -10.26
N PRO A 61 -2.11 2.04 -10.90
CA PRO A 61 -1.62 1.63 -12.22
C PRO A 61 -1.12 0.18 -12.21
N GLU A 62 -1.25 -0.50 -13.35
CA GLU A 62 -0.78 -1.89 -13.49
C GLU A 62 0.71 -2.01 -13.13
N GLY A 63 1.04 -2.94 -12.23
CA GLY A 63 2.39 -3.16 -11.72
C GLY A 63 2.77 -2.28 -10.53
N GLN A 64 1.92 -1.35 -10.10
CA GLN A 64 2.13 -0.48 -8.93
C GLN A 64 1.26 -0.88 -7.73
N GLU A 65 0.56 -2.02 -7.77
CA GLU A 65 -0.34 -2.47 -6.71
C GLU A 65 0.40 -2.62 -5.37
N GLY A 66 1.55 -3.28 -5.40
CA GLY A 66 2.39 -3.49 -4.21
C GLY A 66 2.98 -2.18 -3.69
N ALA A 67 3.39 -1.27 -4.58
CA ALA A 67 3.92 0.04 -4.20
C ALA A 67 2.84 0.92 -3.54
N CYS A 68 1.61 0.89 -4.05
CA CYS A 68 0.48 1.59 -3.46
C CYS A 68 0.17 1.04 -2.06
N GLN A 69 0.03 -0.29 -1.92
CA GLN A 69 -0.25 -0.90 -0.61
C GLN A 69 0.86 -0.57 0.39
N ALA A 70 2.12 -0.72 0.01
CA ALA A 70 3.27 -0.39 0.86
C ALA A 70 3.28 1.10 1.25
N GLY A 71 2.98 2.00 0.32
CA GLY A 71 2.86 3.44 0.60
C GLY A 71 1.71 3.78 1.56
N CYS A 72 0.57 3.10 1.42
CA CYS A 72 -0.55 3.23 2.35
C CYS A 72 -0.17 2.78 3.77
N VAL A 73 0.48 1.61 3.90
CA VAL A 73 0.97 1.13 5.20
C VAL A 73 2.01 2.09 5.78
N MET A 74 2.90 2.64 4.94
CA MET A 74 3.89 3.63 5.37
C MET A 74 3.27 4.96 5.83
N ALA A 75 2.17 5.39 5.22
CA ALA A 75 1.43 6.57 5.64
C ALA A 75 0.74 6.36 7.00
N LYS A 76 0.11 5.19 7.21
CA LYS A 76 -0.61 4.88 8.46
C LYS A 76 0.31 4.51 9.61
N CYS A 77 1.34 3.71 9.34
CA CYS A 77 2.23 3.11 10.34
C CYS A 77 3.72 3.36 10.06
N PRO A 78 4.18 4.62 9.94
CA PRO A 78 5.53 4.96 9.50
C PRO A 78 6.65 4.42 10.41
N ASN A 79 6.36 4.12 11.67
CA ASN A 79 7.34 3.60 12.62
C ASN A 79 7.47 2.07 12.56
N GLN A 80 6.52 1.37 11.92
CA GLN A 80 6.50 -0.09 11.83
C GLN A 80 7.10 -0.60 10.51
N VAL A 81 7.34 0.30 9.56
CA VAL A 81 7.92 -0.03 8.26
C VAL A 81 9.16 0.81 8.03
N ALA A 82 10.28 0.13 7.80
CA ALA A 82 11.55 0.75 7.50
C ALA A 82 12.09 0.18 6.18
N CYS A 83 12.89 0.98 5.48
CA CYS A 83 13.73 0.44 4.40
C CYS A 83 14.71 -0.56 5.01
N THR A 84 14.53 -1.84 4.68
CA THR A 84 15.35 -2.95 5.19
C THR A 84 16.17 -3.64 4.08
N GLU A 85 16.19 -3.08 2.87
CA GLU A 85 16.82 -3.62 1.64
C GLU A 85 16.29 -4.99 1.17
N LEU A 86 15.57 -5.74 2.01
CA LEU A 86 14.97 -7.04 1.69
C LEU A 86 13.86 -6.94 0.65
N ASP A 87 13.09 -5.86 0.71
CA ASP A 87 12.06 -5.52 -0.27
C ASP A 87 12.36 -4.11 -0.80
N PRO A 88 12.80 -3.99 -2.07
CA PRO A 88 13.18 -2.72 -2.67
C PRO A 88 12.06 -1.67 -2.69
N ILE A 89 10.78 -2.08 -2.64
CA ILE A 89 9.64 -1.16 -2.67
C ILE A 89 9.74 -0.13 -1.54
N TRP A 90 10.24 -0.53 -0.37
CA TRP A 90 10.37 0.35 0.81
C TRP A 90 11.56 1.33 0.73
N CYS A 91 12.48 1.09 -0.20
CA CYS A 91 13.77 1.78 -0.27
C CYS A 91 13.93 2.65 -1.52
N LYS A 92 13.00 2.55 -2.48
CA LYS A 92 12.98 3.37 -3.68
C LYS A 92 12.91 4.87 -3.33
N PRO A 93 13.54 5.74 -4.14
CA PRO A 93 13.55 7.17 -3.90
C PRO A 93 12.14 7.76 -4.07
N CYS A 94 11.93 9.00 -3.64
CA CYS A 94 10.60 9.59 -3.53
C CYS A 94 9.90 9.83 -4.87
N GLU A 95 10.67 9.92 -5.96
CA GLU A 95 10.19 10.13 -7.32
C GLU A 95 9.91 8.83 -8.10
N ASP A 96 10.25 7.68 -7.53
CA ASP A 96 10.05 6.37 -8.16
C ASP A 96 8.66 5.83 -7.82
N GLU A 97 7.78 5.79 -8.83
CA GLU A 97 6.37 5.39 -8.69
C GLU A 97 6.19 3.92 -8.32
N GLU A 98 7.22 3.09 -8.46
CA GLU A 98 7.19 1.70 -7.96
C GLU A 98 7.58 1.63 -6.47
N GLY A 99 7.81 2.78 -5.83
CA GLY A 99 8.25 2.90 -4.44
C GLY A 99 7.14 3.27 -3.46
N ALA A 100 7.20 2.70 -2.26
CA ALA A 100 6.28 3.02 -1.17
C ALA A 100 6.32 4.51 -0.79
N LEU A 101 7.50 5.13 -0.84
CA LEU A 101 7.65 6.53 -0.46
C LEU A 101 6.87 7.46 -1.40
N PHE A 102 6.92 7.23 -2.71
CA PHE A 102 6.12 8.00 -3.68
C PHE A 102 4.63 7.95 -3.32
N HIS A 103 4.09 6.73 -3.17
CA HIS A 103 2.66 6.55 -2.85
C HIS A 103 2.27 7.12 -1.49
N ARG A 104 3.12 6.98 -0.47
CA ARG A 104 2.90 7.61 0.83
C ARG A 104 2.71 9.12 0.68
N LEU A 105 3.61 9.79 -0.05
CA LEU A 105 3.54 11.24 -0.23
C LEU A 105 2.26 11.66 -0.95
N VAL A 106 1.85 10.91 -1.98
CA VAL A 106 0.61 11.13 -2.71
C VAL A 106 -0.61 10.98 -1.80
N ILE A 107 -0.64 9.94 -0.95
CA ILE A 107 -1.75 9.67 -0.01
C ILE A 107 -1.82 10.76 1.07
N GLU A 108 -0.70 11.12 1.69
CA GLU A 108 -0.67 12.17 2.72
C GLU A 108 -1.06 13.54 2.13
N ALA A 109 -0.66 13.84 0.89
CA ALA A 109 -1.09 15.06 0.19
C ALA A 109 -2.59 15.03 -0.13
N ASN A 110 -3.13 13.87 -0.51
CA ASN A 110 -4.56 13.67 -0.72
C ASN A 110 -5.36 13.95 0.56
N GLU A 111 -4.98 13.34 1.68
CA GLU A 111 -5.63 13.55 2.98
C GLU A 111 -5.56 15.02 3.44
N LEU A 112 -4.45 15.71 3.17
CA LEU A 112 -4.26 17.11 3.56
C LEU A 112 -5.05 18.09 2.69
N CYS A 113 -5.12 17.83 1.38
CA CYS A 113 -5.60 18.79 0.40
C CYS A 113 -7.09 18.64 0.05
N PHE A 114 -7.79 17.62 0.56
CA PHE A 114 -9.21 17.42 0.33
C PHE A 114 -10.05 18.51 1.03
N PRO A 115 -10.67 19.49 0.30
CA PRO A 115 -11.48 20.54 0.92
C PRO A 115 -12.76 20.02 1.59
N THR A 116 -13.34 18.91 1.12
CA THR A 116 -14.55 18.29 1.68
C THR A 116 -14.52 16.77 1.49
N PRO A 117 -15.20 15.98 2.36
CA PRO A 117 -15.19 14.52 2.25
C PRO A 117 -15.99 13.97 1.05
N ASP A 118 -16.79 14.78 0.34
CA ASP A 118 -17.59 14.32 -0.80
C ASP A 118 -17.14 14.98 -2.12
N PRO A 119 -16.19 14.37 -2.85
CA PRO A 119 -15.73 14.88 -4.14
C PRO A 119 -16.81 14.93 -5.22
N ALA A 120 -17.93 14.22 -5.07
CA ALA A 120 -19.05 14.31 -6.03
C ALA A 120 -19.76 15.68 -6.02
N THR A 121 -19.57 16.46 -4.96
CA THR A 121 -20.15 17.81 -4.83
C THR A 121 -19.24 18.93 -5.32
N TRP A 122 -18.01 18.60 -5.72
CA TRP A 122 -17.01 19.61 -6.04
C TRP A 122 -17.26 20.28 -7.39
N ASN A 123 -17.16 21.60 -7.40
CA ASN A 123 -17.15 22.38 -8.62
C ASN A 123 -15.73 22.46 -9.21
N LEU A 124 -15.60 23.00 -10.42
CA LEU A 124 -14.32 23.13 -11.12
C LEU A 124 -13.26 23.94 -10.33
N ALA A 125 -13.67 24.95 -9.57
CA ALA A 125 -12.73 25.74 -8.78
C ALA A 125 -12.14 24.92 -7.63
N MET A 126 -12.97 24.13 -6.94
CA MET A 126 -12.53 23.22 -5.87
C MET A 126 -11.57 22.16 -6.40
N TRP A 127 -11.86 21.56 -7.56
CA TRP A 127 -10.93 20.63 -8.22
C TRP A 127 -9.58 21.29 -8.52
N LYS A 128 -9.60 22.53 -9.03
CA LYS A 128 -8.37 23.26 -9.32
C LYS A 128 -7.57 23.61 -8.06
N GLU A 129 -8.24 23.99 -6.97
CA GLU A 129 -7.61 24.24 -5.68
C GLU A 129 -6.97 22.97 -5.10
N TYR A 130 -7.69 21.85 -5.19
CA TYR A 130 -7.17 20.53 -4.83
C TYR A 130 -5.93 20.17 -5.64
N ASP A 131 -5.98 20.23 -6.97
CA ASP A 131 -4.85 19.86 -7.84
C ASP A 131 -3.60 20.69 -7.53
N VAL A 132 -3.77 22.00 -7.30
CA VAL A 132 -2.67 22.91 -6.94
C VAL A 132 -2.11 22.57 -5.56
N CYS A 133 -2.96 22.31 -4.56
CA CYS A 133 -2.52 21.92 -3.23
C CYS A 133 -1.80 20.57 -3.26
N HIS A 134 -2.42 19.56 -3.87
CA HIS A 134 -1.92 18.19 -3.95
C HIS A 134 -0.56 18.15 -4.64
N THR A 135 -0.45 18.76 -5.82
CA THR A 135 0.81 18.81 -6.57
C THR A 135 1.91 19.49 -5.76
N ARG A 136 1.59 20.65 -5.16
CA ARG A 136 2.56 21.43 -4.39
C ARG A 136 3.01 20.70 -3.12
N GLU A 137 2.12 19.99 -2.43
CA GLU A 137 2.46 19.26 -1.22
C GLU A 137 3.32 18.04 -1.51
N VAL A 138 3.06 17.31 -2.59
CA VAL A 138 3.92 16.21 -3.04
C VAL A 138 5.30 16.75 -3.45
N GLU A 139 5.37 17.77 -4.31
CA GLU A 139 6.64 18.37 -4.76
C GLU A 139 7.45 19.01 -3.61
N ARG A 140 6.79 19.58 -2.60
CA ARG A 140 7.46 20.10 -1.40
C ARG A 140 8.17 19.00 -0.62
N ARG A 141 7.61 17.79 -0.58
CA ARG A 141 8.18 16.63 0.14
C ARG A 141 9.12 15.80 -0.75
N CYS A 142 8.94 15.86 -2.06
CA CYS A 142 9.82 15.26 -3.06
C CYS A 142 10.21 16.28 -4.14
N PRO A 143 11.25 17.10 -3.91
CA PRO A 143 11.69 18.12 -4.86
C PRO A 143 12.13 17.57 -6.23
N ALA A 144 12.49 16.28 -6.31
CA ALA A 144 12.84 15.62 -7.57
C ALA A 144 11.66 15.56 -8.58
N LEU A 145 10.42 15.71 -8.11
CA LEU A 145 9.23 15.73 -8.95
C LEU A 145 8.92 17.11 -9.56
N ILE A 146 9.60 18.18 -9.11
CA ILE A 146 9.33 19.55 -9.58
C ILE A 146 9.55 19.66 -11.08
N GLY A 147 8.53 20.14 -11.79
CA GLY A 147 8.58 20.33 -13.25
C GLY A 147 8.42 19.04 -14.06
N THR A 148 8.15 17.91 -13.41
CA THR A 148 7.80 16.65 -14.07
C THR A 148 6.28 16.50 -14.21
N LYS A 149 5.81 15.57 -15.05
CA LYS A 149 4.38 15.29 -15.27
C LYS A 149 3.87 14.09 -14.46
N TRP A 150 4.45 13.83 -13.29
CA TRP A 150 4.13 12.67 -12.43
C TRP A 150 2.64 12.54 -12.09
N HIS A 151 1.93 13.67 -11.95
CA HIS A 151 0.50 13.73 -11.65
C HIS A 151 -0.39 13.34 -12.84
N LEU A 152 0.17 13.21 -14.05
CA LEU A 152 -0.55 12.69 -15.22
C LEU A 152 -0.40 11.17 -15.30
N PRO A 153 -1.37 10.45 -15.89
CA PRO A 153 -1.21 9.06 -16.28
C PRO A 153 0.04 8.85 -17.17
N PRO A 154 0.77 7.72 -17.05
CA PRO A 154 1.99 7.47 -17.81
C PRO A 154 1.86 7.67 -19.34
N ASP A 155 0.72 7.30 -19.92
CA ASP A 155 0.41 7.45 -21.35
C ASP A 155 0.26 8.91 -21.82
N ARG A 156 0.29 9.87 -20.89
CA ARG A 156 0.12 11.31 -21.16
C ARG A 156 1.34 12.16 -20.77
N ARG A 157 2.46 11.53 -20.40
CA ARG A 157 3.66 12.22 -19.93
C ARG A 157 4.62 12.60 -21.06
N ASP A 158 4.48 12.01 -22.24
CA ASP A 158 5.28 12.39 -23.42
C ASP A 158 4.85 13.73 -24.04
#